data_AF-A0A086AYI8-F1
#
_entry.id   AF-A0A086AYI8-F1
#
_cell.length_a   1.000
_cell.length_b   1.000
_cell.length_c   1.000
_cell.angle_alpha   90.00
_cell.angle_beta   90.00
_cell.angle_gamma   90.00
#
_symmetry.space_group_name_H-M   'P 1'
#
loop_
_entity.id
_entity.type
_entity.pdbx_description
1 polymer ?
#
loop_
_entity_poly.entity_id
_entity_poly.type
_entity_poly.pdbx_seq_one_letter_code
_entity_poly.pdbx_strand_id
1 'polypeptide(L)'
;MKKFFIGLAFFAAIYSFAQEAGKAGELLKNEASAAEMQVSGNTKSKGKGFDQSKYNQTDNSNHTSKNPNYQWNKNYGYAEVFLRIPEQGFFTVEIGDQMISNGSGKYRFFDLQSGKIPVSIYENGFLLYRTTLMLRNNNRMVLDFFTNEGLYLLDLYPVKSQSYGFNDWNDVWNNPYGNHPEDGYNSGNVMDNNTFRQFFDMLQKNEKFDDGKLALINQQMRSSLFTSAQIRDLVKYISFDNNKLALAKSMYKRCADKNRYFLVYDAFDFENSKRELMEFVAKS
;
A
#
# COMPACT_ATOMS: atom_id res chain seq x y z
N MET A 1 -15.12 50.23 -7.31
CA MET A 1 -14.12 49.35 -7.96
C MET A 1 -13.75 48.23 -6.97
N LYS A 2 -14.22 47.01 -7.22
CA LYS A 2 -13.91 45.82 -6.39
C LYS A 2 -12.53 45.29 -6.80
N LYS A 3 -11.60 45.16 -5.85
CA LYS A 3 -10.31 44.48 -6.05
C LYS A 3 -10.42 43.05 -5.52
N PHE A 4 -10.15 42.08 -6.39
CA PHE A 4 -10.10 40.67 -6.07
C PHE A 4 -8.85 40.35 -5.23
N PHE A 5 -9.04 39.74 -4.06
CA PHE A 5 -8.00 39.01 -3.35
C PHE A 5 -8.21 37.52 -3.63
N ILE A 6 -7.50 36.99 -4.62
CA ILE A 6 -7.37 35.55 -4.86
C ILE A 6 -5.87 35.29 -4.85
N GLY A 7 -5.35 34.79 -3.73
CA GLY A 7 -3.92 34.59 -3.57
C GLY A 7 -3.56 34.18 -2.14
N LEU A 8 -4.14 33.09 -1.65
CA LEU A 8 -3.63 32.41 -0.45
C LEU A 8 -4.07 30.94 -0.35
N ALA A 9 -5.11 30.52 -1.08
CA ALA A 9 -5.66 29.17 -0.98
C ALA A 9 -4.79 28.07 -1.64
N PHE A 10 -3.92 28.40 -2.58
CA PHE A 10 -3.13 27.39 -3.31
C PHE A 10 -1.90 26.88 -2.54
N PHE A 11 -1.26 27.73 -1.73
CA PHE A 11 -0.13 27.30 -0.89
C PHE A 11 -0.59 26.49 0.32
N ALA A 12 -1.74 26.83 0.92
CA ALA A 12 -2.26 26.12 2.09
C ALA A 12 -2.59 24.65 1.79
N ALA A 13 -3.10 24.35 0.59
CA ALA A 13 -3.45 23.00 0.19
C ALA A 13 -2.21 22.09 0.07
N ILE A 14 -1.14 22.55 -0.56
CA ILE A 14 0.10 21.76 -0.76
C ILE A 14 0.77 21.46 0.59
N TYR A 15 0.84 22.46 1.48
CA TYR A 15 1.34 22.26 2.85
C TYR A 15 0.48 21.29 3.65
N SER A 16 -0.85 21.32 3.48
CA SER A 16 -1.72 20.39 4.22
C SER A 16 -1.54 18.93 3.80
N PHE A 17 -1.38 18.63 2.51
CA PHE A 17 -1.20 17.25 2.03
C PHE A 17 0.14 16.66 2.47
N ALA A 18 1.20 17.45 2.43
CA ALA A 18 2.53 17.01 2.79
C ALA A 18 2.66 16.84 4.33
N GLN A 19 2.05 17.74 5.12
CA GLN A 19 1.90 17.57 6.56
C GLN A 19 1.09 16.31 6.95
N GLU A 20 0.10 15.92 6.15
CA GLU A 20 -0.65 14.68 6.36
C GLU A 20 0.16 13.43 5.97
N ALA A 21 1.00 13.54 4.92
CA ALA A 21 1.92 12.48 4.52
C ALA A 21 2.97 12.18 5.59
N GLY A 22 3.53 13.22 6.21
CA GLY A 22 4.46 13.06 7.34
C GLY A 22 3.82 12.47 8.61
N LYS A 23 2.49 12.45 8.72
CA LYS A 23 1.76 11.75 9.79
C LYS A 23 1.44 10.30 9.45
N ALA A 24 1.28 9.97 8.17
CA ALA A 24 0.84 8.66 7.70
C ALA A 24 1.97 7.77 7.16
N GLY A 25 3.08 8.34 6.67
CA GLY A 25 4.15 7.61 5.98
C GLY A 25 5.57 7.84 6.53
N GLU A 26 6.45 6.89 6.28
CA GLU A 26 7.88 6.94 6.65
C GLU A 26 8.66 7.77 5.62
N LEU A 27 9.36 8.82 6.05
CA LEU A 27 10.25 9.62 5.19
C LEU A 27 11.49 8.81 4.78
N LEU A 28 11.63 8.56 3.48
CA LEU A 28 12.80 7.91 2.89
C LEU A 28 13.88 8.96 2.60
N LYS A 29 15.04 8.85 3.24
CA LYS A 29 16.11 9.84 3.18
C LYS A 29 16.61 10.10 1.73
N ASN A 30 16.86 11.38 1.41
CA ASN A 30 17.54 11.77 0.17
C ASN A 30 19.03 11.40 0.22
N GLU A 31 19.48 10.72 -0.81
CA GLU A 31 20.85 10.26 -1.05
C GLU A 31 21.53 11.05 -2.20
N ALA A 32 20.84 12.02 -2.81
CA ALA A 32 21.41 12.94 -3.78
C ALA A 32 22.24 14.04 -3.09
N SER A 33 23.42 14.35 -3.66
CA SER A 33 24.23 15.48 -3.22
C SER A 33 23.75 16.80 -3.85
N ALA A 34 24.03 17.92 -3.17
CA ALA A 34 23.66 19.26 -3.67
C ALA A 34 24.27 19.57 -5.05
N ALA A 35 25.47 19.08 -5.33
CA ALA A 35 26.13 19.26 -6.62
C ALA A 35 25.43 18.48 -7.74
N GLU A 36 24.97 17.25 -7.48
CA GLU A 36 24.24 16.45 -8.46
C GLU A 36 22.88 17.06 -8.82
N MET A 37 22.20 17.67 -7.84
CA MET A 37 20.89 18.30 -8.04
C MET A 37 20.97 19.61 -8.86
N GLN A 38 22.16 20.21 -9.02
CA GLN A 38 22.38 21.43 -9.81
C GLN A 38 22.72 21.16 -11.28
N VAL A 39 23.01 19.90 -11.65
CA VAL A 39 23.38 19.54 -13.01
C VAL A 39 22.13 19.07 -13.77
N SER A 40 21.86 19.68 -14.93
CA SER A 40 20.84 19.17 -15.85
C SER A 40 21.30 17.81 -16.36
N GLY A 41 20.59 16.75 -15.95
CA GLY A 41 20.73 15.43 -16.52
C GLY A 41 20.37 15.50 -17.99
N ASN A 42 21.35 15.26 -18.86
CA ASN A 42 21.10 15.13 -20.28
C ASN A 42 20.28 13.84 -20.44
N THR A 43 18.97 13.92 -20.62
CA THR A 43 18.06 12.78 -20.83
C THR A 43 18.29 12.18 -22.23
N LYS A 44 19.52 11.73 -22.49
CA LYS A 44 19.81 10.85 -23.63
C LYS A 44 19.23 9.50 -23.28
N SER A 45 17.96 9.32 -23.65
CA SER A 45 17.42 8.01 -23.98
C SER A 45 18.50 7.24 -24.74
N LYS A 46 19.13 6.25 -24.10
CA LYS A 46 19.72 5.12 -24.81
C LYS A 46 18.59 4.18 -25.26
N GLY A 47 17.55 4.74 -25.85
CA GLY A 47 16.75 4.00 -26.81
C GLY A 47 17.70 3.68 -27.96
N LYS A 48 17.98 2.39 -28.18
CA LYS A 48 18.37 1.95 -29.51
C LYS A 48 17.23 2.36 -30.43
N GLY A 49 17.37 3.51 -31.09
CA GLY A 49 16.45 3.96 -32.11
C GLY A 49 16.31 2.84 -33.12
N PHE A 50 15.07 2.39 -33.32
CA PHE A 50 14.76 1.53 -34.45
C PHE A 50 14.84 2.43 -35.67
N ASP A 51 16.00 2.40 -36.34
CA ASP A 51 16.31 3.23 -37.49
C ASP A 51 15.50 2.70 -38.69
N GLN A 52 14.31 3.24 -38.88
CA GLN A 52 13.40 2.85 -39.96
C GLN A 52 13.78 3.60 -41.24
N SER A 53 15.02 3.46 -41.69
CA SER A 53 15.44 3.92 -43.00
C SER A 53 16.50 2.98 -43.58
N LYS A 54 16.01 1.93 -44.24
CA LYS A 54 16.61 1.28 -45.43
C LYS A 54 15.78 0.06 -45.81
N TYR A 55 14.61 0.32 -46.41
CA TYR A 55 14.04 -0.65 -47.34
C TYR A 55 14.71 -0.38 -48.68
N ASN A 56 15.79 -1.11 -48.97
CA ASN A 56 16.07 -1.57 -50.32
C ASN A 56 17.17 -2.64 -50.34
N GLN A 57 16.81 -3.70 -51.06
CA GLN A 57 17.67 -4.59 -51.84
C GLN A 57 18.28 -5.81 -51.12
N THR A 58 17.61 -6.95 -51.41
CA THR A 58 18.16 -8.26 -51.79
C THR A 58 19.51 -8.66 -51.18
N ASP A 59 19.50 -9.66 -50.30
CA ASP A 59 20.17 -10.91 -50.63
C ASP A 59 19.84 -12.06 -49.66
N ASN A 60 19.74 -13.23 -50.29
CA ASN A 60 19.34 -14.51 -49.73
C ASN A 60 20.51 -15.12 -48.94
N SER A 61 20.47 -15.06 -47.60
CA SER A 61 21.25 -16.00 -46.77
C SER A 61 20.62 -16.17 -45.38
N ASN A 62 20.20 -17.41 -45.10
CA ASN A 62 19.66 -17.85 -43.83
C ASN A 62 20.74 -17.85 -42.74
N HIS A 63 20.98 -16.69 -42.11
CA HIS A 63 21.56 -16.61 -40.78
C HIS A 63 20.57 -15.89 -39.88
N THR A 64 19.70 -16.66 -39.23
CA THR A 64 18.94 -16.14 -38.08
C THR A 64 19.96 -15.83 -36.99
N SER A 65 20.38 -14.56 -36.95
CA SER A 65 21.04 -13.96 -35.79
C SER A 65 20.04 -14.02 -34.63
N LYS A 66 19.98 -15.17 -33.96
CA LYS A 66 19.27 -15.32 -32.71
C LYS A 66 20.01 -14.44 -31.72
N ASN A 67 19.34 -13.41 -31.21
CA ASN A 67 19.88 -12.56 -30.16
C ASN A 67 20.40 -13.48 -29.03
N PRO A 68 21.71 -13.51 -28.75
CA PRO A 68 22.30 -14.44 -27.79
C PRO A 68 21.78 -14.23 -26.36
N ASN A 69 21.12 -13.09 -26.11
CA ASN A 69 20.51 -12.74 -24.82
C ASN A 69 19.00 -13.01 -24.77
N TYR A 70 18.42 -13.75 -25.72
CA TYR A 70 17.01 -14.12 -25.69
C TYR A 70 16.74 -15.09 -24.53
N GLN A 71 16.06 -14.61 -23.50
CA GLN A 71 15.70 -15.39 -22.32
C GLN A 71 14.18 -15.27 -22.09
N TRP A 72 13.42 -16.22 -22.65
CA TRP A 72 11.95 -16.21 -22.62
C TRP A 72 11.36 -16.57 -21.26
N ASN A 73 12.11 -17.28 -20.41
CA ASN A 73 11.68 -17.72 -19.08
C ASN A 73 12.69 -17.26 -18.03
N LYS A 74 12.76 -15.95 -17.80
CA LYS A 74 13.62 -15.40 -16.75
C LYS A 74 12.76 -14.90 -15.61
N ASN A 75 12.87 -15.58 -14.47
CA ASN A 75 12.15 -15.26 -13.26
C ASN A 75 12.96 -14.28 -12.43
N TYR A 76 12.59 -13.00 -12.50
CA TYR A 76 13.33 -11.89 -11.90
C TYR A 76 12.83 -11.48 -10.50
N GLY A 77 11.83 -12.18 -9.97
CA GLY A 77 10.97 -11.65 -8.93
C GLY A 77 10.00 -10.60 -9.50
N TYR A 78 8.92 -10.36 -8.78
CA TYR A 78 7.86 -9.44 -9.16
C TYR A 78 7.64 -8.44 -8.04
N ALA A 79 7.91 -7.17 -8.29
CA ALA A 79 7.58 -6.09 -7.38
C ALA A 79 6.92 -4.95 -8.15
N GLU A 80 6.14 -4.16 -7.43
CA GLU A 80 5.48 -2.98 -7.98
C GLU A 80 5.80 -1.75 -7.14
N VAL A 81 5.92 -0.60 -7.80
CA VAL A 81 6.06 0.69 -7.11
C VAL A 81 5.07 1.67 -7.71
N PHE A 82 4.20 2.21 -6.87
CA PHE A 82 3.25 3.24 -7.20
C PHE A 82 3.65 4.52 -6.50
N LEU A 83 3.96 5.54 -7.29
CA LEU A 83 4.41 6.84 -6.80
C LEU A 83 3.46 7.92 -7.28
N ARG A 84 3.05 8.80 -6.36
CA ARG A 84 2.30 10.01 -6.69
C ARG A 84 3.10 11.26 -6.36
N ILE A 85 3.01 12.24 -7.24
CA ILE A 85 3.49 13.61 -7.08
C ILE A 85 2.24 14.49 -7.18
N PRO A 86 1.67 14.95 -6.06
CA PRO A 86 0.43 15.72 -6.07
C PRO A 86 0.56 17.12 -6.69
N GLU A 87 1.80 17.60 -6.81
CA GLU A 87 2.13 18.92 -7.33
C GLU A 87 1.98 18.96 -8.86
N GLN A 88 1.44 20.07 -9.38
CA GLN A 88 1.33 20.26 -10.82
C GLN A 88 2.71 20.46 -11.43
N GLY A 89 3.10 19.60 -12.37
CA GLY A 89 4.39 19.69 -13.03
C GLY A 89 4.64 18.50 -13.96
N PHE A 90 5.68 18.59 -14.77
CA PHE A 90 6.13 17.47 -15.61
C PHE A 90 7.36 16.84 -14.98
N PHE A 91 7.17 15.66 -14.39
CA PHE A 91 8.24 14.95 -13.71
C PHE A 91 8.61 13.67 -14.46
N THR A 92 9.87 13.27 -14.31
CA THR A 92 10.40 12.00 -14.74
C THR A 92 10.80 11.19 -13.52
N VAL A 93 10.31 9.96 -13.44
CA VAL A 93 10.65 9.02 -12.36
C VAL A 93 11.36 7.84 -12.99
N GLU A 94 12.52 7.51 -12.45
CA GLU A 94 13.38 6.40 -12.86
C GLU A 94 13.49 5.41 -11.69
N ILE A 95 13.17 4.14 -11.94
CA ILE A 95 13.28 3.05 -10.96
C ILE A 95 13.95 1.86 -11.65
N GLY A 96 15.16 1.52 -11.21
CA GLY A 96 15.92 0.43 -11.83
C GLY A 96 16.21 0.70 -13.30
N ASP A 97 15.66 -0.13 -14.20
CA ASP A 97 15.78 -0.01 -15.65
C ASP A 97 14.55 0.64 -16.32
N GLN A 98 13.54 1.01 -15.53
CA GLN A 98 12.32 1.63 -16.02
C GLN A 98 12.31 3.14 -15.76
N MET A 99 11.74 3.89 -16.70
CA MET A 99 11.62 5.34 -16.60
C MET A 99 10.28 5.78 -17.19
N ILE A 100 9.56 6.64 -16.46
CA ILE A 100 8.27 7.19 -16.87
C ILE A 100 8.29 8.70 -16.69
N SER A 101 7.91 9.44 -17.74
CA SER A 101 7.76 10.90 -17.71
C SER A 101 6.33 11.28 -18.04
N ASN A 102 5.67 12.03 -17.17
CA ASN A 102 4.32 12.54 -17.41
C ASN A 102 4.02 13.76 -16.54
N GLY A 103 2.89 14.43 -16.80
CA GLY A 103 2.35 15.52 -15.97
C GLY A 103 1.08 15.17 -15.21
N SER A 104 0.73 13.88 -15.12
CA SER A 104 -0.43 13.43 -14.35
C SER A 104 -0.14 13.25 -12.86
N GLY A 105 1.14 13.28 -12.49
CA GLY A 105 1.58 13.10 -11.10
C GLY A 105 1.39 11.67 -10.58
N LYS A 106 1.15 10.68 -11.45
CA LYS A 106 0.99 9.27 -11.06
C LYS A 106 1.91 8.40 -11.90
N TYR A 107 2.68 7.56 -11.22
CA TYR A 107 3.71 6.70 -11.80
C TYR A 107 3.51 5.28 -11.28
N ARG A 108 3.50 4.31 -12.19
CA ARG A 108 3.26 2.90 -11.87
C ARG A 108 4.29 2.05 -12.56
N PHE A 109 5.08 1.36 -11.76
CA PHE A 109 6.13 0.46 -12.22
C PHE A 109 5.76 -0.96 -11.85
N PHE A 110 5.87 -1.87 -12.81
CA PHE A 110 5.51 -3.28 -12.69
C PHE A 110 6.72 -4.14 -13.06
N ASP A 111 6.71 -5.42 -12.72
CA ASP A 111 7.78 -6.36 -13.08
C ASP A 111 9.17 -5.91 -12.61
N LEU A 112 9.24 -5.19 -11.47
CA LEU A 112 10.51 -4.78 -10.88
C LEU A 112 11.18 -5.97 -10.18
N GLN A 113 12.50 -6.02 -10.25
CA GLN A 113 13.29 -7.00 -9.50
C GLN A 113 13.14 -6.78 -7.98
N SER A 114 13.14 -7.86 -7.20
CA SER A 114 13.23 -7.73 -5.75
C SER A 114 14.67 -7.40 -5.33
N GLY A 115 14.84 -6.54 -4.33
CA GLY A 115 16.15 -6.15 -3.81
C GLY A 115 16.29 -4.64 -3.65
N LYS A 116 17.54 -4.18 -3.54
CA LYS A 116 17.86 -2.75 -3.45
C LYS A 116 17.83 -2.14 -4.85
N ILE A 117 16.90 -1.22 -5.08
CA ILE A 117 16.73 -0.54 -6.36
C ILE A 117 16.76 0.97 -6.16
N PRO A 118 17.60 1.70 -6.91
CA PRO A 118 17.58 3.16 -6.87
C PRO A 118 16.29 3.69 -7.50
N VAL A 119 15.72 4.72 -6.87
CA VAL A 119 14.71 5.60 -7.45
C VAL A 119 15.28 7.01 -7.57
N SER A 120 15.08 7.62 -8.74
CA SER A 120 15.46 9.01 -9.02
C SER A 120 14.25 9.78 -9.55
N ILE A 121 14.03 10.98 -9.04
CA ILE A 121 12.94 11.87 -9.44
C ILE A 121 13.55 13.14 -10.01
N TYR A 122 13.12 13.50 -11.20
CA TYR A 122 13.59 14.66 -11.93
C TYR A 122 12.44 15.59 -12.29
N GLU A 123 12.72 16.89 -12.27
CA GLU A 123 11.84 17.93 -12.82
C GLU A 123 12.63 18.72 -13.85
N ASN A 124 12.07 18.87 -15.06
CA ASN A 124 12.74 19.59 -16.17
C ASN A 124 14.18 19.12 -16.46
N GLY A 125 14.50 17.85 -16.19
CA GLY A 125 15.82 17.26 -16.39
C GLY A 125 16.81 17.47 -15.22
N PHE A 126 16.43 18.20 -14.17
CA PHE A 126 17.24 18.33 -12.96
C PHE A 126 16.85 17.27 -11.94
N LEU A 127 17.85 16.66 -11.29
CA LEU A 127 17.61 15.69 -10.23
C LEU A 127 17.08 16.42 -8.99
N LEU A 128 15.91 16.01 -8.50
CA LEU A 128 15.33 16.53 -7.27
C LEU A 128 15.58 15.61 -6.08
N TYR A 129 15.47 14.31 -6.31
CA TYR A 129 15.53 13.33 -5.23
C TYR A 129 16.11 12.02 -5.73
N ARG A 130 16.95 11.39 -4.90
CA ARG A 130 17.42 10.03 -5.14
C ARG A 130 17.40 9.26 -3.83
N THR A 131 16.91 8.04 -3.86
CA THR A 131 17.04 7.13 -2.71
C THR A 131 17.08 5.68 -3.18
N THR A 132 17.33 4.77 -2.26
CA THR A 132 17.36 3.33 -2.53
C THR A 132 16.15 2.66 -1.89
N LEU A 133 15.27 2.09 -2.72
CA LEU A 133 14.11 1.32 -2.28
C LEU A 133 14.50 -0.14 -2.01
N MET A 134 14.00 -0.71 -0.92
CA MET A 134 14.14 -2.14 -0.62
C MET A 134 12.87 -2.89 -1.07
N LEU A 135 12.84 -3.32 -2.33
CA LEU A 135 11.68 -4.02 -2.90
C LEU A 135 11.66 -5.48 -2.49
N ARG A 136 10.47 -5.97 -2.10
CA ARG A 136 10.24 -7.37 -1.76
C ARG A 136 9.48 -8.04 -2.90
N ASN A 137 9.75 -9.32 -3.11
CA ASN A 137 9.03 -10.12 -4.09
C ASN A 137 7.55 -10.22 -3.73
N ASN A 138 6.69 -10.20 -4.74
CA ASN A 138 5.23 -10.16 -4.69
C ASN A 138 4.69 -9.04 -3.79
N ASN A 139 5.31 -7.85 -3.84
CA ASN A 139 4.89 -6.74 -3.02
C ASN A 139 4.83 -5.44 -3.83
N ARG A 140 3.86 -4.60 -3.47
CA ARG A 140 3.65 -3.26 -3.98
C ARG A 140 4.04 -2.25 -2.92
N MET A 141 4.84 -1.27 -3.31
CA MET A 141 5.18 -0.13 -2.49
C MET A 141 4.39 1.10 -2.97
N VAL A 142 3.74 1.79 -2.05
CA VAL A 142 2.98 3.02 -2.34
C VAL A 142 3.69 4.21 -1.72
N LEU A 143 3.99 5.20 -2.57
CA LEU A 143 4.82 6.35 -2.25
C LEU A 143 4.13 7.65 -2.63
N ASP A 144 4.38 8.69 -1.84
CA ASP A 144 4.11 10.08 -2.19
C ASP A 144 5.41 10.88 -2.19
N PHE A 145 5.59 11.73 -3.19
CA PHE A 145 6.72 12.66 -3.26
C PHE A 145 6.22 14.10 -3.30
N PHE A 146 6.84 14.93 -2.46
CA PHE A 146 6.64 16.38 -2.43
C PHE A 146 7.99 17.05 -2.64
N THR A 147 8.09 17.97 -3.59
CA THR A 147 9.34 18.66 -3.97
C THR A 147 10.08 19.27 -2.77
N ASN A 148 9.34 19.78 -1.78
CA ASN A 148 9.90 20.46 -0.62
C ASN A 148 10.03 19.59 0.65
N GLU A 149 9.36 18.44 0.71
CA GLU A 149 9.33 17.60 1.92
C GLU A 149 10.00 16.24 1.74
N GLY A 150 10.09 15.75 0.49
CA GLY A 150 10.77 14.52 0.14
C GLY A 150 9.82 13.37 -0.20
N LEU A 151 10.36 12.16 -0.15
CA LEU A 151 9.68 10.93 -0.55
C LEU A 151 9.20 10.16 0.68
N TYR A 152 7.91 9.88 0.75
CA TYR A 152 7.26 9.19 1.86
C TYR A 152 6.77 7.82 1.42
N LEU A 153 7.14 6.79 2.20
CA LEU A 153 6.56 5.46 2.13
C LEU A 153 5.23 5.44 2.88
N LEU A 154 4.13 5.26 2.15
CA LEU A 154 2.79 5.25 2.73
C LEU A 154 2.38 3.84 3.17
N ASP A 155 2.57 2.84 2.30
CA ASP A 155 2.17 1.47 2.62
C ASP A 155 2.87 0.42 1.73
N LEU A 156 2.78 -0.84 2.16
CA LEU A 156 3.33 -2.03 1.51
C LEU A 156 2.24 -3.11 1.40
N TYR A 157 1.83 -3.43 0.17
CA TYR A 157 0.77 -4.42 -0.08
C TYR A 157 1.30 -5.69 -0.74
N PRO A 158 0.96 -6.89 -0.25
CA PRO A 158 1.25 -8.12 -0.98
C PRO A 158 0.43 -8.17 -2.28
N VAL A 159 1.09 -8.43 -3.41
CA VAL A 159 0.41 -8.61 -4.69
C VAL A 159 -0.02 -10.07 -4.81
N LYS A 160 -1.33 -10.33 -4.69
CA LYS A 160 -1.96 -11.63 -4.95
C LYS A 160 -2.77 -11.54 -6.26
N SER A 161 -2.86 -12.66 -6.99
CA SER A 161 -3.34 -12.80 -8.38
C SER A 161 -4.40 -11.81 -8.91
N GLN A 162 -4.16 -11.31 -10.13
CA GLN A 162 -5.07 -10.73 -11.16
C GLN A 162 -6.04 -9.59 -10.78
N SER A 163 -6.26 -9.30 -9.50
CA SER A 163 -7.12 -8.20 -9.06
C SER A 163 -6.42 -7.37 -8.00
N TYR A 164 -6.35 -6.06 -8.24
CA TYR A 164 -5.59 -5.13 -7.41
C TYR A 164 -6.30 -4.69 -6.13
N GLY A 165 -7.55 -5.13 -5.91
CA GLY A 165 -8.29 -4.88 -4.68
C GLY A 165 -8.80 -3.44 -4.49
N PHE A 166 -8.69 -2.59 -5.51
CA PHE A 166 -9.25 -1.24 -5.54
C PHE A 166 -9.96 -0.97 -6.87
N ASN A 167 -10.97 -0.09 -6.82
CA ASN A 167 -11.81 0.25 -7.98
C ASN A 167 -11.29 1.49 -8.71
N ASP A 168 -10.75 2.47 -7.99
CA ASP A 168 -10.10 3.65 -8.54
C ASP A 168 -8.63 3.68 -8.12
N TRP A 169 -7.77 4.09 -9.04
CA TRP A 169 -6.36 4.33 -8.76
C TRP A 169 -6.14 5.42 -7.71
N ASN A 170 -7.04 6.40 -7.62
CA ASN A 170 -7.04 7.41 -6.57
C ASN A 170 -7.14 6.78 -5.17
N ASP A 171 -7.86 5.66 -5.02
CA ASP A 171 -8.07 5.02 -3.73
C ASP A 171 -6.73 4.58 -3.13
N VAL A 172 -5.78 4.12 -3.97
CA VAL A 172 -4.46 3.68 -3.51
C VAL A 172 -3.72 4.75 -2.72
N TRP A 173 -3.82 6.00 -3.17
CA TRP A 173 -3.13 7.09 -2.51
C TRP A 173 -4.02 7.91 -1.60
N ASN A 174 -5.34 7.90 -1.71
CA ASN A 174 -6.22 8.69 -0.82
C ASN A 174 -6.70 7.88 0.40
N ASN A 175 -6.62 6.56 0.35
CA ASN A 175 -6.90 5.68 1.48
C ASN A 175 -5.87 5.81 2.64
N PRO A 176 -4.54 5.91 2.40
CA PRO A 176 -3.56 6.11 3.48
C PRO A 176 -3.67 7.48 4.21
N TYR A 177 -4.34 8.48 3.63
CA TYR A 177 -4.59 9.80 4.27
C TYR A 177 -5.90 9.86 5.06
N GLY A 178 -6.46 8.72 5.46
CA GLY A 178 -7.53 8.70 6.46
C GLY A 178 -8.92 9.10 5.96
N ASN A 179 -9.23 8.93 4.67
CA ASN A 179 -10.61 9.01 4.17
C ASN A 179 -11.14 7.66 3.68
N HIS A 180 -11.28 6.73 4.61
CA HIS A 180 -12.37 5.76 4.62
C HIS A 180 -13.04 5.74 6.00
N PRO A 181 -14.38 5.65 6.08
CA PRO A 181 -15.14 5.39 7.33
C PRO A 181 -14.87 4.02 7.99
N GLU A 182 -13.78 3.34 7.67
CA GLU A 182 -13.44 2.01 8.19
C GLU A 182 -11.94 1.91 8.50
N ASP A 183 -11.57 2.47 9.65
CA ASP A 183 -10.56 1.96 10.59
C ASP A 183 -9.16 1.69 10.09
N GLY A 184 -8.39 2.76 10.10
CA GLY A 184 -6.94 2.69 10.12
C GLY A 184 -6.44 1.97 11.36
N TYR A 185 -5.98 0.73 11.17
CA TYR A 185 -4.99 0.11 12.06
C TYR A 185 -3.88 -0.54 11.24
N ASN A 186 -2.80 0.23 11.09
CA ASN A 186 -1.53 -0.27 10.59
C ASN A 186 -0.74 -0.88 11.76
N SER A 187 -0.63 -2.21 11.83
CA SER A 187 0.29 -2.89 12.74
C SER A 187 0.47 -4.36 12.37
N GLY A 188 1.14 -4.65 11.24
CA GLY A 188 1.97 -5.84 10.91
C GLY A 188 1.48 -7.28 11.17
N ASN A 189 0.40 -7.49 11.90
CA ASN A 189 -0.19 -8.74 12.39
C ASN A 189 -1.72 -8.64 12.43
N VAL A 190 -2.32 -7.50 12.07
CA VAL A 190 -3.77 -7.39 11.93
C VAL A 190 -4.19 -8.21 10.73
N MET A 191 -5.09 -9.17 10.96
CA MET A 191 -5.58 -10.03 9.90
C MET A 191 -6.35 -9.19 8.88
N ASP A 192 -5.92 -9.22 7.61
CA ASP A 192 -6.65 -8.52 6.54
C ASP A 192 -8.00 -9.20 6.27
N ASN A 193 -8.94 -8.47 5.67
CA ASN A 193 -10.30 -8.96 5.46
C ASN A 193 -10.38 -10.23 4.59
N ASN A 194 -9.46 -10.44 3.65
CA ASN A 194 -9.49 -11.64 2.81
C ASN A 194 -8.99 -12.86 3.58
N THR A 195 -7.90 -12.72 4.34
CA THR A 195 -7.44 -13.77 5.25
C THR A 195 -8.45 -14.04 6.36
N PHE A 196 -9.12 -13.01 6.87
CA PHE A 196 -10.21 -13.18 7.83
C PHE A 196 -11.37 -13.98 7.24
N ARG A 197 -11.82 -13.66 6.02
CA ARG A 197 -12.88 -14.44 5.35
C ARG A 197 -12.47 -15.90 5.17
N GLN A 198 -11.23 -16.18 4.75
CA GLN A 198 -10.73 -17.56 4.63
C GLN A 198 -10.70 -18.29 5.98
N PHE A 199 -10.21 -17.62 7.01
CA PHE A 199 -10.20 -18.15 8.38
C PHE A 199 -11.62 -18.41 8.89
N PHE A 200 -12.53 -17.47 8.68
CA PHE A 200 -13.92 -17.56 9.10
C PHE A 200 -14.67 -18.66 8.35
N ASP A 201 -14.45 -18.81 7.03
CA ASP A 201 -15.00 -19.91 6.23
C ASP A 201 -14.48 -21.27 6.72
N MET A 202 -13.19 -21.37 7.06
CA MET A 202 -12.60 -22.58 7.64
C MET A 202 -13.24 -22.90 8.99
N LEU A 203 -13.37 -21.91 9.87
CA LEU A 203 -14.02 -22.02 11.17
C LEU A 203 -15.46 -22.54 11.00
N GLN A 204 -16.22 -21.96 10.06
CA GLN A 204 -17.60 -22.35 9.79
C GLN A 204 -17.75 -23.77 9.24
N LYS A 205 -16.80 -24.23 8.42
CA LYS A 205 -16.84 -25.57 7.81
C LYS A 205 -16.44 -26.67 8.79
N ASN A 206 -15.46 -26.38 9.65
CA ASN A 206 -14.83 -27.41 10.48
C ASN A 206 -15.46 -27.52 11.87
N GLU A 207 -15.96 -26.42 12.44
CA GLU A 207 -16.34 -26.36 13.84
C GLU A 207 -17.83 -26.07 14.04
N LYS A 208 -18.58 -27.09 14.47
CA LYS A 208 -20.04 -26.98 14.71
C LYS A 208 -20.37 -26.52 16.12
N PHE A 209 -19.51 -26.81 17.09
CA PHE A 209 -19.73 -26.53 18.51
C PHE A 209 -18.76 -25.47 19.03
N ASP A 210 -19.16 -24.75 20.08
CA ASP A 210 -18.39 -23.62 20.61
C ASP A 210 -16.99 -24.00 21.08
N ASP A 211 -16.81 -25.16 21.70
CA ASP A 211 -15.49 -25.59 22.19
C ASP A 211 -14.45 -25.65 21.06
N GLY A 212 -14.84 -26.22 19.92
CA GLY A 212 -14.00 -26.30 18.73
C GLY A 212 -13.76 -24.93 18.10
N LYS A 213 -14.81 -24.10 18.00
CA LYS A 213 -14.70 -22.72 17.50
C LYS A 213 -13.70 -21.91 18.36
N LEU A 214 -13.85 -21.97 19.67
CA LEU A 214 -13.00 -21.28 20.63
C LEU A 214 -11.56 -21.78 20.55
N ALA A 215 -11.33 -23.09 20.42
CA ALA A 215 -9.99 -23.65 20.28
C ALA A 215 -9.27 -23.08 19.04
N LEU A 216 -9.94 -23.06 17.89
CA LEU A 216 -9.37 -22.56 16.63
C LEU A 216 -9.12 -21.06 16.67
N ILE A 217 -10.06 -20.28 17.22
CA ILE A 217 -9.89 -18.83 17.40
C ILE A 217 -8.73 -18.52 18.34
N ASN A 218 -8.65 -19.21 19.48
CA ASN A 218 -7.55 -19.02 20.44
C ASN A 218 -6.18 -19.38 19.85
N GLN A 219 -6.11 -20.37 18.96
CA GLN A 219 -4.88 -20.69 18.22
C GLN A 219 -4.46 -19.53 17.32
N GLN A 220 -5.40 -18.97 16.54
CA GLN A 220 -5.13 -17.84 15.64
C GLN A 220 -4.74 -16.56 16.39
N MET A 221 -5.35 -16.31 17.56
CA MET A 221 -5.04 -15.16 18.43
C MET A 221 -3.60 -15.11 18.95
N ARG A 222 -2.82 -16.20 18.84
CA ARG A 222 -1.41 -16.23 19.26
C ARG A 222 -0.51 -15.41 18.33
N SER A 223 -0.86 -15.32 17.05
CA SER A 223 -0.04 -14.67 16.02
C SER A 223 -0.74 -13.53 15.29
N SER A 224 -2.03 -13.30 15.54
CA SER A 224 -2.82 -12.28 14.83
C SER A 224 -3.52 -11.29 15.76
N LEU A 225 -3.63 -10.06 15.29
CA LEU A 225 -4.55 -9.03 15.79
C LEU A 225 -5.79 -9.00 14.89
N PHE A 226 -6.89 -8.46 15.40
CA PHE A 226 -8.16 -8.39 14.69
C PHE A 226 -8.77 -7.00 14.83
N THR A 227 -9.58 -6.59 13.86
CA THR A 227 -10.42 -5.40 13.99
C THR A 227 -11.68 -5.70 14.82
N SER A 228 -12.36 -4.70 15.33
CA SER A 228 -13.53 -4.80 16.18
C SER A 228 -14.70 -5.35 15.39
N ALA A 229 -14.76 -5.04 14.09
CA ALA A 229 -15.69 -5.68 13.16
C ALA A 229 -15.43 -7.19 13.03
N GLN A 230 -14.18 -7.62 12.87
CA GLN A 230 -13.82 -9.04 12.82
C GLN A 230 -14.10 -9.75 14.14
N ILE A 231 -13.78 -9.10 15.27
CA ILE A 231 -14.06 -9.63 16.62
C ILE A 231 -15.56 -9.78 16.83
N ARG A 232 -16.37 -8.78 16.45
CA ARG A 232 -17.83 -8.86 16.50
C ARG A 232 -18.33 -10.09 15.74
N ASP A 233 -17.84 -10.32 14.53
CA ASP A 233 -18.30 -11.43 13.70
C ASP A 233 -17.91 -12.79 14.30
N LEU A 234 -16.71 -12.91 14.87
CA LEU A 234 -16.27 -14.10 15.62
C LEU A 234 -17.12 -14.34 16.87
N VAL A 235 -17.36 -13.31 17.67
CA VAL A 235 -18.18 -13.40 18.88
C VAL A 235 -19.62 -13.77 18.51
N LYS A 236 -20.18 -13.19 17.46
CA LYS A 236 -21.55 -13.47 17.01
C LYS A 236 -21.71 -14.91 16.51
N TYR A 237 -20.63 -15.55 16.06
CA TYR A 237 -20.64 -16.93 15.60
C TYR A 237 -20.63 -17.98 16.73
N ILE A 238 -20.30 -17.56 17.97
CA ILE A 238 -20.40 -18.41 19.16
C ILE A 238 -21.86 -18.55 19.56
N SER A 239 -22.28 -19.76 19.94
CA SER A 239 -23.68 -20.08 20.21
C SER A 239 -24.13 -19.69 21.62
N PHE A 240 -23.27 -19.87 22.63
CA PHE A 240 -23.61 -19.59 24.03
C PHE A 240 -23.06 -18.24 24.48
N ASP A 241 -23.91 -17.41 25.08
CA ASP A 241 -23.58 -16.03 25.44
C ASP A 241 -22.47 -15.92 26.52
N ASN A 242 -22.37 -16.90 27.43
CA ASN A 242 -21.24 -17.02 28.36
C ASN A 242 -19.90 -17.19 27.62
N ASN A 243 -19.90 -17.97 26.53
CA ASN A 243 -18.71 -18.17 25.70
C ASN A 243 -18.42 -16.93 24.85
N LYS A 244 -19.45 -16.24 24.35
CA LYS A 244 -19.34 -14.93 23.67
C LYS A 244 -18.60 -13.94 24.56
N LEU A 245 -19.01 -13.85 25.83
CA LEU A 245 -18.42 -12.93 26.80
C LEU A 245 -16.97 -13.25 27.11
N ALA A 246 -16.66 -14.52 27.34
CA ALA A 246 -15.29 -14.97 27.58
C ALA A 246 -14.37 -14.67 26.39
N LEU A 247 -14.84 -14.97 25.17
CA LEU A 247 -14.11 -14.69 23.94
C LEU A 247 -13.89 -13.19 23.74
N ALA A 248 -14.94 -12.38 23.86
CA ALA A 248 -14.86 -10.93 23.69
C ALA A 248 -13.89 -10.27 24.68
N LYS A 249 -13.86 -10.70 25.94
CA LYS A 249 -12.87 -10.20 26.91
C LYS A 249 -11.43 -10.58 26.52
N SER A 250 -11.23 -11.82 26.04
CA SER A 250 -9.93 -12.30 25.58
C SER A 250 -9.43 -11.53 24.35
N MET A 251 -10.32 -11.31 23.37
CA MET A 251 -10.01 -10.63 22.12
C MET A 251 -9.80 -9.12 22.27
N TYR A 252 -10.27 -8.49 23.35
CA TYR A 252 -10.01 -7.06 23.59
C TYR A 252 -8.51 -6.73 23.63
N LYS A 253 -7.69 -7.63 24.18
CA LYS A 253 -6.22 -7.49 24.20
C LYS A 253 -5.59 -7.67 22.81
N ARG A 254 -6.30 -8.31 21.89
CA ARG A 254 -5.88 -8.58 20.50
C ARG A 254 -6.63 -7.71 19.49
N CYS A 255 -7.35 -6.70 19.96
CA CYS A 255 -8.04 -5.74 19.14
C CYS A 255 -7.07 -4.66 18.67
N ALA A 256 -6.99 -4.49 17.35
CA ALA A 256 -6.24 -3.41 16.76
C ALA A 256 -6.94 -2.07 17.06
N ASP A 257 -8.25 -2.01 16.84
CA ASP A 257 -9.14 -0.84 16.88
C ASP A 257 -9.99 -0.68 18.14
N LYS A 258 -9.33 -0.60 19.30
CA LYS A 258 -10.01 -0.49 20.59
C LYS A 258 -10.99 0.68 20.71
N ASN A 259 -10.76 1.79 19.99
CA ASN A 259 -11.67 2.93 19.95
C ASN A 259 -13.05 2.57 19.34
N ARG A 260 -13.13 1.49 18.55
CA ARG A 260 -14.36 0.98 17.94
C ARG A 260 -14.86 -0.32 18.53
N TYR A 261 -14.37 -0.70 19.70
CA TYR A 261 -14.80 -1.93 20.35
C TYR A 261 -16.29 -1.97 20.71
N PHE A 262 -16.97 -0.81 20.70
CA PHE A 262 -18.42 -0.73 20.85
C PHE A 262 -19.18 -1.55 19.81
N LEU A 263 -18.59 -1.83 18.64
CA LEU A 263 -19.18 -2.69 17.62
C LEU A 263 -19.38 -4.14 18.09
N VAL A 264 -18.56 -4.62 19.04
CA VAL A 264 -18.63 -5.99 19.56
C VAL A 264 -19.86 -6.19 20.46
N TYR A 265 -20.43 -5.11 20.98
CA TYR A 265 -21.60 -5.16 21.84
C TYR A 265 -22.85 -5.72 21.12
N ASP A 266 -22.93 -5.55 19.81
CA ASP A 266 -24.03 -6.04 18.96
C ASP A 266 -23.96 -7.55 18.67
N ALA A 267 -22.94 -8.25 19.18
CA ALA A 267 -22.79 -9.69 19.04
C ALA A 267 -23.53 -10.50 20.13
N PHE A 268 -23.95 -9.84 21.21
CA PHE A 268 -24.56 -10.47 22.39
C PHE A 268 -26.09 -10.57 22.26
N ASP A 269 -26.64 -11.68 22.75
CA ASP A 269 -28.09 -11.91 22.76
C ASP A 269 -28.72 -11.38 24.05
N PHE A 270 -27.96 -11.32 25.14
CA PHE A 270 -28.43 -10.87 26.45
C PHE A 270 -27.76 -9.57 26.90
N GLU A 271 -28.58 -8.64 27.38
CA GLU A 271 -28.12 -7.32 27.84
C GLU A 271 -27.16 -7.42 29.03
N ASN A 272 -27.29 -8.45 29.87
CA ASN A 272 -26.42 -8.62 31.03
C ASN A 272 -24.95 -8.84 30.61
N SER A 273 -24.70 -9.71 29.64
CA SER A 273 -23.35 -9.99 29.14
C SER A 273 -22.76 -8.80 28.40
N LYS A 274 -23.59 -8.09 27.63
CA LYS A 274 -23.21 -6.83 27.00
C LYS A 274 -22.74 -5.81 28.03
N ARG A 275 -23.51 -5.61 29.11
CA ARG A 275 -23.15 -4.72 30.22
C ARG A 275 -21.87 -5.14 30.90
N GLU A 276 -21.68 -6.44 31.13
CA GLU A 276 -20.45 -6.95 31.73
C GLU A 276 -19.22 -6.71 30.84
N LEU A 277 -19.36 -6.82 29.51
CA LEU A 277 -18.30 -6.46 28.58
C LEU A 277 -18.02 -4.95 28.60
N MET A 278 -19.05 -4.11 28.62
CA MET A 278 -18.90 -2.64 28.72
C MET A 278 -18.13 -2.24 29.99
N GLU A 279 -18.49 -2.83 31.13
CA GLU A 279 -17.81 -2.59 32.41
C GLU A 279 -16.34 -3.06 32.37
N PHE A 280 -16.06 -4.18 31.69
CA PHE A 280 -14.69 -4.67 31.50
C PHE A 280 -13.86 -3.72 30.65
N VAL A 281 -14.39 -3.26 29.51
CA VAL A 281 -13.71 -2.33 28.59
C VAL A 281 -13.44 -0.99 29.27
N ALA A 282 -14.37 -0.47 30.07
CA ALA A 282 -14.18 0.78 30.80
C ALA A 282 -13.07 0.73 31.86
N LYS A 283 -12.68 -0.46 32.32
CA LYS A 283 -11.63 -0.69 33.34
C LYS A 283 -10.28 -1.13 32.76
N SER A 284 -10.20 -1.42 31.46
CA SER A 284 -9.04 -2.01 30.79
C SER A 284 -8.15 -0.97 30.12
#